data_AF-A0A9X1T872-F1
#
_entry.id   AF-A0A9X1T872-F1
#
_cell.length_a   1.000
_cell.length_b   1.000
_cell.length_c   1.000
_cell.angle_alpha   90.00
_cell.angle_beta   90.00
_cell.angle_gamma   90.00
#
_symmetry.space_group_name_H-M   'P 1'
#
loop_
_entity.id
_entity.type
_entity.pdbx_description
1 polymer ?
#
loop_
_entity_poly.entity_id
_entity_poly.type
_entity_poly.pdbx_seq_one_letter_code
_entity_poly.pdbx_strand_id
1 'polypeptide(L)'
;MVDRISAKDVAPDEELGGDALDLIEITGVIKWFDVAKGFGFIIPDNGMQDVLLHVTCLRRDGYQTVLEGARIVALIQKRDRGYQAFRILSMDQSTAIHPSQLPPVKTHVQVTPTSGLERVLVKWFNRTKGFGFLTRGDGTEDIFIHMETLRRFGLTELRPGQTVLVRFGDGDKGLMAAEIHPDVPAPTGRAH
;
A
#
# COMPACT_ATOMS: atom_id res chain seq x y z
N MET A 1 5.29 17.45 -50.61
CA MET A 1 5.38 18.70 -49.84
C MET A 1 4.16 18.73 -48.93
N VAL A 2 4.34 18.32 -47.67
CA VAL A 2 4.25 19.13 -46.42
C VAL A 2 2.82 19.70 -46.24
N ASP A 3 2.07 19.42 -45.17
CA ASP A 3 2.28 19.77 -43.74
C ASP A 3 1.55 18.75 -42.83
N ARG A 4 2.12 18.14 -41.79
CA ARG A 4 2.63 18.64 -40.49
C ARG A 4 1.51 19.05 -39.50
N ILE A 5 1.29 18.15 -38.52
CA ILE A 5 0.63 18.23 -37.19
C ILE A 5 -0.11 19.53 -36.82
N SER A 6 -1.38 19.40 -36.40
CA SER A 6 -1.94 20.28 -35.36
C SER A 6 -2.73 19.47 -34.33
N ALA A 7 -2.18 19.50 -33.13
CA ALA A 7 -2.82 19.06 -31.89
C ALA A 7 -4.14 19.82 -31.72
N LYS A 8 -5.20 19.11 -31.33
CA LYS A 8 -6.41 19.75 -30.84
C LYS A 8 -6.10 20.32 -29.46
N ASP A 9 -5.86 21.63 -29.45
CA ASP A 9 -6.15 22.56 -28.38
C ASP A 9 -7.45 22.16 -27.65
N VAL A 10 -7.33 21.82 -26.38
CA VAL A 10 -8.42 21.93 -25.42
C VAL A 10 -8.14 23.19 -24.62
N ALA A 11 -8.96 24.20 -24.86
CA ALA A 11 -8.89 25.50 -24.21
C ALA A 11 -9.09 25.37 -22.68
N PRO A 12 -8.47 26.25 -21.87
CA PRO A 12 -8.74 26.35 -20.44
C PRO A 12 -10.08 27.07 -20.26
N ASP A 13 -11.10 26.33 -19.85
CA ASP A 13 -12.44 26.86 -19.63
C ASP A 13 -12.60 27.38 -18.19
N GLU A 14 -12.86 28.69 -18.14
CA GLU A 14 -13.61 29.44 -17.12
C GLU A 14 -12.97 29.74 -15.75
N GLU A 15 -12.56 31.01 -15.65
CA GLU A 15 -12.42 31.78 -14.42
C GLU A 15 -13.75 31.81 -13.62
N LEU A 16 -13.71 31.29 -12.40
CA LEU A 16 -14.66 31.63 -11.34
C LEU A 16 -13.95 32.49 -10.29
N GLY A 17 -14.17 33.81 -10.38
CA GLY A 17 -13.87 34.74 -9.30
C GLY A 17 -14.71 34.41 -8.06
N GLY A 18 -14.06 34.35 -6.90
CA GLY A 18 -14.72 34.15 -5.62
C GLY A 18 -13.73 34.09 -4.46
N ASP A 19 -13.42 35.26 -3.91
CA ASP A 19 -12.61 35.54 -2.72
C ASP A 19 -11.09 35.39 -2.88
N ALA A 20 -10.36 36.47 -2.60
CA ALA A 20 -8.91 36.53 -2.47
C ALA A 20 -8.44 35.76 -1.21
N LEU A 21 -8.79 34.48 -1.15
CA LEU A 21 -8.24 33.53 -0.22
C LEU A 21 -7.10 32.83 -0.93
N ASP A 22 -5.95 32.76 -0.29
CA ASP A 22 -4.69 32.17 -0.78
C ASP A 22 -4.88 30.67 -1.11
N LEU A 23 -5.51 30.40 -2.26
CA LEU A 23 -5.88 29.09 -2.78
C LEU A 23 -4.84 28.69 -3.82
N ILE A 24 -4.09 27.64 -3.52
CA ILE A 24 -2.99 27.14 -4.32
C ILE A 24 -3.41 25.77 -4.86
N GLU A 25 -3.35 25.57 -6.17
CA GLU A 25 -3.51 24.24 -6.76
C GLU A 25 -2.25 23.40 -6.48
N ILE A 26 -2.46 22.20 -5.93
CA ILE A 26 -1.38 21.23 -5.74
C ILE A 26 -1.75 19.87 -6.29
N THR A 27 -0.75 19.25 -6.90
CA THR A 27 -0.73 17.82 -7.19
C THR A 27 0.10 17.12 -6.12
N GLY A 28 -0.42 16.03 -5.58
CA GLY A 28 0.27 15.29 -4.54
C GLY A 28 -0.14 13.82 -4.46
N VAL A 29 0.50 13.12 -3.53
CA VAL A 29 0.15 11.75 -3.17
C VAL A 29 -0.40 11.72 -1.76
N ILE A 30 -1.42 10.90 -1.54
CA ILE A 30 -2.03 10.75 -0.22
C ILE A 30 -1.07 9.94 0.65
N LYS A 31 -0.48 10.59 1.66
CA LYS A 31 0.45 9.96 2.59
C LYS A 31 -0.26 8.90 3.42
N TRP A 32 -1.44 9.26 3.92
CA TRP A 32 -2.33 8.39 4.66
C TRP A 32 -3.68 9.08 4.83
N PHE A 33 -4.72 8.30 5.05
CA PHE A 33 -6.05 8.81 5.36
C PHE A 33 -6.75 7.86 6.34
N ASP A 34 -7.29 8.42 7.41
CA ASP A 34 -8.06 7.67 8.39
C ASP A 34 -9.55 7.88 8.12
N VAL A 35 -10.20 6.85 7.59
CA VAL A 35 -11.63 6.87 7.25
C VAL A 35 -12.50 6.96 8.50
N ALA A 36 -12.04 6.39 9.64
CA ALA A 36 -12.78 6.41 10.89
C ALA A 36 -12.79 7.81 11.52
N LYS A 37 -11.67 8.54 11.41
CA LYS A 37 -11.54 9.91 11.91
C LYS A 37 -11.93 10.97 10.87
N GLY A 38 -11.98 10.63 9.59
CA GLY A 38 -12.39 11.52 8.50
C GLY A 38 -11.33 12.57 8.12
N PHE A 39 -10.05 12.32 8.38
CA PHE A 39 -8.97 13.20 7.96
C PHE A 39 -7.74 12.41 7.52
N GLY A 40 -6.91 13.05 6.70
CA GLY A 40 -5.65 12.50 6.21
C GLY A 40 -4.68 13.60 5.81
N PHE A 41 -3.57 13.19 5.21
CA PHE A 41 -2.54 14.11 4.75
C PHE A 41 -2.12 13.79 3.32
N ILE A 42 -1.89 14.85 2.55
CA ILE A 42 -1.37 14.80 1.19
C ILE A 42 0.05 15.37 1.21
N ILE A 43 0.97 14.69 0.55
CA ILE A 43 2.30 15.21 0.25
C ILE A 43 2.24 15.85 -1.13
N PRO A 44 2.34 17.19 -1.24
CA PRO A 44 2.43 17.86 -2.53
C PRO A 44 3.77 17.53 -3.20
N ASP A 45 3.74 17.30 -4.51
CA ASP A 45 4.95 17.05 -5.32
C ASP A 45 5.83 18.30 -5.44
N ASN A 46 5.22 19.48 -5.26
CA ASN A 46 5.88 20.78 -5.29
C ASN A 46 6.78 21.06 -4.06
N GLY A 47 7.03 20.05 -3.21
CA GLY A 47 7.90 20.14 -2.04
C GLY A 47 7.37 21.03 -0.89
N MET A 48 6.08 21.38 -0.91
CA MET A 48 5.45 22.13 0.18
C MET A 48 5.19 21.22 1.40
N GLN A 49 4.89 21.85 2.54
CA GLN A 49 4.50 21.14 3.77
C GLN A 49 3.24 20.27 3.57
N ASP A 50 3.05 19.31 4.48
CA ASP A 50 1.93 18.38 4.42
C ASP A 50 0.58 19.12 4.41
N VAL A 51 -0.30 18.70 3.52
CA VAL A 51 -1.62 19.28 3.34
C VAL A 51 -2.64 18.45 4.09
N LEU A 52 -3.41 19.08 4.98
CA LEU A 52 -4.51 18.42 5.68
C LEU A 52 -5.67 18.16 4.71
N LEU A 53 -6.03 16.90 4.54
CA LEU A 53 -7.18 16.45 3.77
C LEU A 53 -8.35 16.10 4.71
N HIS A 54 -9.52 16.71 4.52
CA HIS A 54 -10.72 16.41 5.31
C HIS A 54 -11.76 15.65 4.49
N VAL A 55 -12.45 14.68 5.12
CA VAL A 55 -13.48 13.85 4.46
C VAL A 55 -14.64 14.68 3.90
N THR A 56 -14.93 15.85 4.48
CA THR A 56 -15.96 16.77 3.97
C THR A 56 -15.62 17.26 2.55
N CYS A 57 -14.33 17.48 2.23
CA CYS A 57 -13.92 17.89 0.89
C CYS A 57 -14.07 16.75 -0.11
N LEU A 58 -13.72 15.53 0.29
CA LEU A 58 -13.93 14.31 -0.49
C LEU A 58 -15.42 14.09 -0.80
N ARG A 59 -16.26 14.11 0.25
CA ARG A 59 -17.70 13.84 0.11
C ARG A 59 -18.39 14.87 -0.77
N ARG A 60 -17.95 16.13 -0.71
CA ARG A 60 -18.47 17.21 -1.56
C ARG A 60 -18.25 16.94 -3.04
N ASP A 61 -17.15 16.28 -3.37
CA ASP A 61 -16.73 15.95 -4.74
C ASP A 61 -17.15 14.52 -5.17
N GLY A 62 -17.91 13.81 -4.32
CA GLY A 62 -18.41 12.47 -4.61
C GLY A 62 -17.46 11.32 -4.23
N TYR A 63 -16.30 11.62 -3.65
CA TYR A 63 -15.37 10.60 -3.15
C TYR A 63 -15.73 10.22 -1.71
N GLN A 64 -15.93 8.91 -1.47
CA GLN A 64 -16.22 8.42 -0.12
C GLN A 64 -14.96 7.92 0.59
N THR A 65 -13.97 7.48 -0.17
CA THR A 65 -12.73 6.89 0.32
C THR A 65 -11.58 7.26 -0.59
N VAL A 66 -10.42 7.52 0.01
CA VAL A 66 -9.15 7.65 -0.68
C VAL A 66 -8.21 6.53 -0.26
N LEU A 67 -7.39 6.05 -1.18
CA LEU A 67 -6.34 5.08 -0.89
C LEU A 67 -5.03 5.83 -0.62
N GLU A 68 -4.20 5.31 0.29
CA GLU A 68 -2.82 5.80 0.43
C GLU A 68 -2.05 5.58 -0.88
N GLY A 69 -1.19 6.53 -1.22
CA GLY A 69 -0.45 6.53 -2.49
C GLY A 69 -1.27 6.94 -3.72
N ALA A 70 -2.58 7.18 -3.58
CA ALA A 70 -3.38 7.72 -4.69
C ALA A 70 -2.94 9.14 -5.04
N ARG A 71 -2.92 9.44 -6.35
CA ARG A 71 -2.56 10.76 -6.85
C ARG A 71 -3.80 11.65 -6.83
N ILE A 72 -3.65 12.82 -6.23
CA ILE A 72 -4.74 13.77 -6.02
C ILE A 72 -4.32 15.16 -6.44
N VAL A 73 -5.21 15.83 -7.16
CA VAL A 73 -5.11 17.24 -7.53
C VAL A 73 -6.16 17.98 -6.73
N ALA A 74 -5.72 18.87 -5.84
CA ALA A 74 -6.59 19.60 -4.95
C ALA A 74 -6.20 21.07 -4.86
N LEU A 75 -7.19 21.94 -4.73
CA LEU A 75 -6.98 23.30 -4.27
C LEU A 75 -6.77 23.28 -2.77
N ILE A 76 -5.74 23.99 -2.36
CA ILE A 76 -5.21 24.05 -1.01
C ILE A 76 -5.31 25.48 -0.51
N GLN A 77 -5.61 25.68 0.76
CA GLN A 77 -5.69 27.01 1.36
C GLN A 77 -4.71 27.13 2.52
N LYS A 78 -3.98 28.23 2.59
CA LYS A 78 -3.14 28.56 3.75
C LYS A 78 -4.01 28.96 4.94
N ARG A 79 -3.84 28.28 6.06
CA ARG A 79 -4.48 28.57 7.36
C ARG A 79 -3.41 28.73 8.44
N ASP A 80 -3.82 29.17 9.63
CA ASP A 80 -2.94 29.38 10.80
C ASP A 80 -2.13 28.12 11.20
N ARG A 81 -2.65 26.92 10.90
CA ARG A 81 -2.04 25.61 11.20
C ARG A 81 -1.46 24.89 9.98
N GLY A 82 -1.23 25.61 8.88
CA GLY A 82 -0.66 25.06 7.65
C GLY A 82 -1.64 25.01 6.48
N TYR A 83 -1.39 24.14 5.50
CA TYR A 83 -2.24 24.03 4.33
C TYR A 83 -3.37 23.03 4.53
N GLN A 84 -4.58 23.40 4.12
CA GLN A 84 -5.76 22.55 4.15
C GLN A 84 -6.32 22.39 2.75
N ALA A 85 -6.68 21.18 2.34
CA ALA A 85 -7.41 20.93 1.12
C ALA A 85 -8.79 21.62 1.20
N PHE A 86 -9.05 22.52 0.25
CA PHE A 86 -10.29 23.27 0.11
C PHE A 86 -11.26 22.60 -0.86
N ARG A 87 -10.74 22.10 -2.00
CA ARG A 87 -11.53 21.42 -3.02
C ARG A 87 -10.67 20.39 -3.74
N ILE A 88 -11.25 19.24 -4.07
CA ILE A 88 -10.60 18.27 -4.95
C ILE A 88 -10.97 18.66 -6.38
N LEU A 89 -9.96 18.86 -7.23
CA LEU A 89 -10.18 19.20 -8.64
C LEU A 89 -10.27 17.94 -9.50
N SER A 90 -9.40 16.98 -9.19
CA SER A 90 -9.43 15.66 -9.78
C SER A 90 -8.70 14.71 -8.86
N MET A 91 -9.31 13.57 -8.58
CA MET A 91 -8.66 12.48 -7.88
C MET A 91 -8.56 11.31 -8.84
N ASP A 92 -7.33 10.96 -9.19
CA ASP A 92 -7.10 9.82 -10.05
C ASP A 92 -7.07 8.55 -9.19
N GLN A 93 -8.25 8.01 -8.93
CA GLN A 93 -8.42 6.62 -8.48
C GLN A 93 -8.07 5.63 -9.60
N SER A 94 -7.93 6.08 -10.84
CA SER A 94 -7.60 5.26 -12.01
C SER A 94 -6.11 4.94 -12.15
N THR A 95 -5.26 5.55 -11.33
CA THR A 95 -3.92 5.04 -10.97
C THR A 95 -4.01 4.06 -9.79
N ALA A 96 -5.20 3.52 -9.50
CA ALA A 96 -5.27 2.10 -9.19
C ALA A 96 -4.72 1.37 -10.42
N ILE A 97 -3.43 1.10 -10.35
CA ILE A 97 -2.75 0.19 -11.26
C ILE A 97 -3.52 -1.13 -11.25
N HIS A 98 -4.33 -1.33 -12.29
CA HIS A 98 -4.87 -2.62 -12.63
C HIS A 98 -3.66 -3.57 -12.71
N PRO A 99 -3.62 -4.68 -11.95
CA PRO A 99 -2.44 -5.55 -11.78
C PRO A 99 -1.94 -6.23 -13.07
N SER A 100 -2.45 -5.86 -14.24
CA SER A 100 -2.15 -6.50 -15.52
C SER A 100 -1.31 -5.66 -16.49
N GLN A 101 -0.98 -4.39 -16.19
CA GLN A 101 -0.26 -3.53 -17.17
C GLN A 101 0.96 -2.75 -16.66
N LEU A 102 1.43 -3.01 -15.44
CA LEU A 102 2.82 -2.73 -15.11
C LEU A 102 3.67 -3.98 -15.43
N PRO A 103 4.82 -3.86 -16.13
CA PRO A 103 5.85 -4.88 -15.96
C PRO A 103 6.09 -4.97 -14.45
N PRO A 104 6.13 -6.16 -13.85
CA PRO A 104 6.12 -6.31 -12.39
C PRO A 104 7.26 -5.46 -11.85
N VAL A 105 6.94 -4.33 -11.20
CA VAL A 105 7.91 -3.65 -10.36
C VAL A 105 8.23 -4.69 -9.32
N LYS A 106 9.42 -5.25 -9.49
CA LYS A 106 9.99 -6.31 -8.67
C LYS A 106 10.18 -5.76 -7.26
N THR A 107 9.11 -5.63 -6.51
CA THR A 107 9.12 -5.94 -5.09
C THR A 107 8.60 -7.35 -4.89
N HIS A 108 8.79 -8.23 -5.89
CA HIS A 108 9.19 -9.57 -5.53
C HIS A 108 10.49 -9.36 -4.76
N VAL A 109 10.38 -9.30 -3.44
CA VAL A 109 11.47 -9.62 -2.54
C VAL A 109 11.80 -11.08 -2.90
N GLN A 110 12.56 -11.24 -3.99
CA GLN A 110 13.14 -12.50 -4.43
C GLN A 110 14.24 -12.73 -3.41
N VAL A 111 13.83 -13.11 -2.21
CA VAL A 111 14.75 -13.75 -1.30
C VAL A 111 15.16 -15.01 -2.04
N THR A 112 16.38 -15.00 -2.58
CA THR A 112 17.00 -16.22 -3.10
C THR A 112 16.93 -17.21 -1.94
N PRO A 113 16.17 -18.32 -2.06
CA PRO A 113 16.03 -19.25 -0.95
C PRO A 113 17.40 -19.92 -0.76
N THR A 114 18.20 -19.35 0.14
CA THR A 114 19.49 -19.93 0.54
C THR A 114 19.25 -21.22 1.34
N SER A 115 18.06 -21.36 1.93
CA SER A 115 17.65 -22.54 2.70
C SER A 115 16.65 -23.43 1.93
N GLY A 116 16.71 -24.73 2.23
CA GLY A 116 15.68 -25.69 1.81
C GLY A 116 14.34 -25.47 2.50
N LEU A 117 13.36 -26.32 2.20
CA LEU A 117 12.10 -26.39 2.97
C LEU A 117 12.42 -26.87 4.38
N GLU A 118 12.41 -25.96 5.35
CA GLU A 118 12.74 -26.24 6.75
C GLU A 118 11.47 -26.17 7.60
N ARG A 119 11.35 -27.08 8.57
CA ARG A 119 10.24 -27.11 9.53
C ARG A 119 10.54 -26.13 10.64
N VAL A 120 9.67 -25.14 10.80
CA VAL A 120 9.82 -24.05 11.76
C VAL A 120 8.56 -23.91 12.59
N LEU A 121 8.71 -23.35 13.78
CA LEU A 121 7.61 -23.04 14.69
C LEU A 121 7.22 -21.58 14.55
N VAL A 122 5.93 -21.29 14.50
CA VAL A 122 5.43 -19.91 14.55
C VAL A 122 5.67 -19.37 15.95
N LYS A 123 6.59 -18.43 16.11
CA LYS A 123 6.85 -17.76 17.40
C LYS A 123 5.66 -16.90 17.78
N TRP A 124 5.21 -16.08 16.83
CA TRP A 124 3.98 -15.31 16.93
C TRP A 124 3.57 -14.78 15.55
N PHE A 125 2.27 -14.50 15.39
CA PHE A 125 1.75 -13.87 14.20
C PHE A 125 0.65 -12.88 14.58
N ASN A 126 0.71 -11.67 14.03
CA ASN A 126 -0.29 -10.65 14.26
C ASN A 126 -1.06 -10.38 12.96
N ARG A 127 -2.27 -10.94 12.87
CA ARG A 127 -3.14 -10.78 11.70
C ARG A 127 -3.56 -9.33 11.46
N THR A 128 -3.68 -8.53 12.53
CA THR A 128 -4.03 -7.10 12.42
C THR A 128 -2.90 -6.30 11.80
N LYS A 129 -1.65 -6.64 12.13
CA LYS A 129 -0.47 -6.01 11.55
C LYS A 129 -0.02 -6.62 10.23
N GLY A 130 -0.48 -7.84 9.92
CA GLY A 130 -0.17 -8.53 8.68
C GLY A 130 1.23 -9.15 8.63
N PHE A 131 1.87 -9.40 9.77
CA PHE A 131 3.19 -10.04 9.81
C PHE A 131 3.39 -10.88 11.08
N GLY A 132 4.39 -11.74 11.06
CA GLY A 132 4.80 -12.55 12.19
C GLY A 132 6.26 -12.99 12.09
N PHE A 133 6.67 -13.79 13.07
CA PHE A 133 8.00 -14.38 13.14
C PHE A 133 7.89 -15.88 13.40
N LEU A 134 8.76 -16.61 12.73
CA LEU A 134 8.95 -18.04 12.84
C LEU A 134 10.32 -18.30 13.45
N THR A 135 10.45 -19.35 14.23
CA THR A 135 11.71 -19.77 14.84
C THR A 135 11.99 -21.22 14.50
N ARG A 136 13.27 -21.56 14.26
CA ARG A 136 13.67 -22.94 13.98
C ARG A 136 14.05 -23.71 15.26
N GLY A 137 14.04 -23.03 16.41
CA GLY A 137 14.46 -23.55 17.70
C GLY A 137 15.40 -22.56 18.44
N ASP A 138 15.64 -22.82 19.72
CA ASP A 138 16.50 -22.00 20.57
C ASP A 138 17.92 -21.85 19.98
N GLY A 139 18.32 -20.59 19.73
CA GLY A 139 19.63 -20.24 19.16
C GLY A 139 19.66 -20.01 17.65
N THR A 140 18.52 -20.13 16.95
CA THR A 140 18.42 -19.80 15.52
C THR A 140 17.82 -18.42 15.28
N GLU A 141 18.23 -17.77 14.19
CA GLU A 141 17.66 -16.49 13.77
C GLU A 141 16.15 -16.61 13.50
N ASP A 142 15.41 -15.59 13.93
CA ASP A 142 13.97 -15.51 13.69
C ASP A 142 13.71 -15.19 12.21
N ILE A 143 12.83 -15.98 11.59
CA ILE A 143 12.42 -15.83 10.19
C ILE A 143 11.18 -14.96 10.14
N PHE A 144 11.30 -13.81 9.46
CA PHE A 144 10.19 -12.91 9.22
C PHE A 144 9.22 -13.48 8.17
N ILE A 145 7.92 -13.44 8.45
CA ILE A 145 6.87 -13.88 7.53
C ILE A 145 5.82 -12.76 7.37
N HIS A 146 5.47 -12.45 6.11
CA HIS A 146 4.46 -11.45 5.78
C HIS A 146 3.12 -12.12 5.44
N MET A 147 1.99 -11.48 5.74
CA MET A 147 0.64 -11.98 5.41
C MET A 147 0.44 -12.13 3.89
N GLU A 148 1.16 -11.36 3.09
CA GLU A 148 1.17 -11.54 1.63
C GLU A 148 1.74 -12.90 1.24
N THR A 149 2.82 -13.34 1.87
CA THR A 149 3.39 -14.68 1.67
C THR A 149 2.37 -15.74 2.05
N LEU A 150 1.71 -15.63 3.20
CA LEU A 150 0.64 -16.57 3.60
C LEU A 150 -0.45 -16.65 2.53
N ARG A 151 -1.00 -15.51 2.10
CA ARG A 151 -2.07 -15.44 1.10
C ARG A 151 -1.65 -16.03 -0.24
N ARG A 152 -0.41 -15.80 -0.67
CA ARG A 152 0.16 -16.36 -1.91
C ARG A 152 0.15 -17.90 -1.89
N PHE A 153 0.41 -18.51 -0.74
CA PHE A 153 0.42 -19.97 -0.56
C PHE A 153 -0.89 -20.53 0.01
N GLY A 154 -1.97 -19.74 0.02
CA GLY A 154 -3.31 -20.20 0.45
C GLY A 154 -3.51 -20.30 1.97
N LEU A 155 -2.60 -19.74 2.77
CA LEU A 155 -2.75 -19.63 4.22
C LEU A 155 -3.42 -18.30 4.60
N THR A 156 -4.37 -18.34 5.53
CA THR A 156 -5.08 -17.15 6.00
C THR A 156 -4.65 -16.69 7.39
N GLU A 157 -4.11 -17.61 8.19
CA GLU A 157 -3.63 -17.35 9.55
C GLU A 157 -2.54 -18.35 9.95
N LEU A 158 -1.72 -17.94 10.92
CA LEU A 158 -0.75 -18.79 11.61
C LEU A 158 -1.01 -18.72 13.10
N ARG A 159 -0.93 -19.87 13.78
CA ARG A 159 -1.10 -19.96 15.24
C ARG A 159 0.26 -20.01 15.92
N PRO A 160 0.48 -19.28 17.03
CA PRO A 160 1.72 -19.41 17.79
C PRO A 160 1.89 -20.86 18.26
N GLY A 161 3.10 -21.42 18.11
CA GLY A 161 3.42 -22.82 18.35
C GLY A 161 3.08 -23.77 17.20
N GLN A 162 2.47 -23.29 16.11
CA GLN A 162 2.20 -24.12 14.93
C GLN A 162 3.50 -24.44 14.18
N THR A 163 3.66 -25.70 13.78
CA THR A 163 4.74 -26.11 12.87
C THR A 163 4.32 -25.85 11.42
N VAL A 164 5.20 -25.20 10.66
CA VAL A 164 5.02 -24.94 9.23
C VAL A 164 6.34 -25.21 8.50
N LEU A 165 6.24 -25.59 7.24
CA LEU A 165 7.39 -25.76 6.36
C LEU A 165 7.61 -24.44 5.64
N VAL A 166 8.77 -23.79 5.85
CA VAL A 166 9.10 -22.56 5.14
C VAL A 166 10.42 -22.66 4.41
N ARG A 167 10.51 -21.98 3.26
CA ARG A 167 11.82 -21.60 2.71
C ARG A 167 12.07 -20.16 3.08
N PHE A 168 13.28 -19.88 3.53
CA PHE A 168 13.73 -18.54 3.85
C PHE A 168 15.08 -18.27 3.22
N GLY A 169 15.47 -17.02 3.21
CA GLY A 169 16.79 -16.58 2.79
C GLY A 169 17.06 -15.17 3.29
N ASP A 170 18.11 -14.57 2.76
CA ASP A 170 18.57 -13.25 3.20
C ASP A 170 17.61 -12.14 2.74
N GLY A 171 17.17 -11.32 3.70
CA GLY A 171 16.29 -10.19 3.47
C GLY A 171 16.77 -8.96 4.24
N ASP A 172 16.19 -7.81 3.92
CA ASP A 172 16.59 -6.48 4.43
C ASP A 172 16.59 -6.37 5.97
N LYS A 173 15.77 -7.18 6.66
CA LYS A 173 15.63 -7.22 8.12
C LYS A 173 16.07 -8.55 8.76
N GLY A 174 16.86 -9.35 8.03
CA GLY A 174 17.25 -10.71 8.43
C GLY A 174 16.55 -11.79 7.61
N LEU A 175 16.52 -13.02 8.14
CA LEU A 175 15.91 -14.15 7.44
C LEU A 175 14.44 -13.87 7.12
N MET A 176 14.07 -13.96 5.85
CA MET A 176 12.70 -13.76 5.40
C MET A 176 12.16 -15.01 4.72
N ALA A 177 10.94 -15.40 5.07
CA ALA A 177 10.25 -16.51 4.45
C ALA A 177 9.79 -16.15 3.03
N ALA A 178 10.39 -16.83 2.06
CA ALA A 178 10.05 -16.78 0.64
C ALA A 178 8.86 -17.69 0.30
N GLU A 179 8.74 -18.81 1.00
CA GLU A 179 7.70 -19.82 0.77
C GLU A 179 7.21 -20.39 2.10
N ILE A 180 5.91 -20.70 2.20
CA ILE A 180 5.31 -21.31 3.38
C ILE A 180 4.28 -22.37 2.99
N HIS A 181 4.36 -23.53 3.63
CA HIS A 181 3.42 -24.63 3.50
C HIS A 181 2.97 -25.08 4.90
N PRO A 182 1.70 -25.41 5.10
CA PRO A 182 1.26 -26.02 6.34
C PRO A 182 1.95 -27.38 6.52
N ASP A 183 2.43 -27.67 7.74
CA ASP A 183 2.84 -29.02 8.14
C ASP A 183 1.56 -29.85 8.33
N VAL A 184 0.95 -30.26 7.22
CA VAL A 184 -0.17 -31.19 7.27
C VAL A 184 0.45 -32.57 7.45
N PRO A 185 0.29 -33.25 8.61
CA PRO A 185 0.65 -34.66 8.67
C PRO A 185 -0.19 -35.35 7.59
N ALA A 186 0.47 -36.08 6.69
CA ALA A 186 -0.22 -36.92 5.71
C ALA A 186 -1.37 -37.64 6.43
N PRO A 187 -2.62 -37.62 5.91
CA PRO A 187 -3.73 -38.21 6.61
C PRO A 187 -3.40 -39.68 6.86
N THR A 188 -3.01 -39.98 8.10
CA THR A 188 -2.76 -41.35 8.53
C THR A 188 -4.09 -42.05 8.37
N GLY A 189 -4.18 -42.92 7.37
CA GLY A 189 -5.41 -43.60 6.99
C GLY A 189 -6.10 -44.15 8.22
N ARG A 190 -7.36 -43.76 8.41
CA ARG A 190 -8.22 -44.43 9.36
C ARG A 190 -9.22 -45.25 8.56
N ALA A 191 -8.85 -46.52 8.41
CA ALA A 191 -9.74 -47.60 8.09
C ALA A 191 -11.00 -47.55 8.98
N HIS A 192 -12.17 -47.70 8.36
CA HIS A 192 -13.26 -48.58 8.82
C HIS A 192 -14.33 -48.69 7.74
#